data_AF-R4Z2C5-F1
#
_entry.id   AF-R4Z2C5-F1
#
_cell.length_a   1.000
_cell.length_b   1.000
_cell.length_c   1.000
_cell.angle_alpha   90.00
_cell.angle_beta   90.00
_cell.angle_gamma   90.00
#
_symmetry.space_group_name_H-M   'P 1'
#
loop_
_entity.id
_entity.type
_entity.pdbx_description
1 polymer ?
#
loop_
_entity_poly.entity_id
_entity_poly.type
_entity_poly.pdbx_seq_one_letter_code
_entity_poly.pdbx_strand_id
1 'polypeptide(L)'
;MNLKRVALLVAALATIPAAGCGKLAEKATEKATEKATEKVIEQACEDGGDCEVDLSKDGATVKRGDTEMSFGENADYPDGYPDYLKLDGFTPTQTIRSDDGSGSDGAGGFVVTTMVNPDAGDADSLAALSGQAEEAGCTPDGDTDSLNAKLSDMGMSTARLTCPVGPVGISLRDRQGSEQLLLVSIHDKE
;
A
#
# COMPACT_ATOMS: atom_id res chain seq x y z
N MET A 1 22.66 4.84 3.78
CA MET A 1 22.34 6.15 3.12
C MET A 1 21.48 7.03 4.03
N ASN A 2 21.60 8.37 4.04
CA ASN A 2 20.70 9.23 4.85
C ASN A 2 19.23 9.01 4.42
N LEU A 3 18.31 8.87 5.40
CA LEU A 3 16.87 8.59 5.22
C LEU A 3 16.22 9.42 4.10
N LYS A 4 16.68 10.66 3.93
CA LYS A 4 16.29 11.61 2.87
C LYS A 4 16.52 11.12 1.44
N ARG A 5 17.44 10.19 1.20
CA ARG A 5 17.75 9.65 -0.14
C ARG A 5 16.99 8.37 -0.46
N VAL A 6 16.64 7.58 0.56
CA VAL A 6 15.74 6.42 0.41
C VAL A 6 14.33 6.91 0.09
N ALA A 7 13.86 7.93 0.83
CA ALA A 7 12.62 8.63 0.50
C ALA A 7 12.62 9.24 -0.91
N LEU A 8 13.78 9.64 -1.44
CA LEU A 8 13.94 10.21 -2.78
C LEU A 8 13.90 9.16 -3.90
N LEU A 9 14.39 7.94 -3.64
CA LEU A 9 14.31 6.79 -4.55
C LEU A 9 12.89 6.20 -4.57
N VAL A 10 12.25 6.07 -3.40
CA VAL A 10 10.85 5.68 -3.28
C VAL A 10 9.94 6.73 -3.93
N ALA A 11 10.23 8.04 -3.75
CA ALA A 11 9.53 9.10 -4.46
C ALA A 11 9.77 9.07 -5.98
N ALA A 12 10.98 8.73 -6.44
CA ALA A 12 11.28 8.60 -7.88
C ALA A 12 10.50 7.43 -8.52
N LEU A 13 10.33 6.32 -7.79
CA LEU A 13 9.48 5.19 -8.20
C LEU A 13 7.98 5.53 -8.11
N ALA A 14 7.57 6.34 -7.13
CA ALA A 14 6.20 6.83 -6.98
C ALA A 14 5.80 7.91 -8.02
N THR A 15 6.77 8.53 -8.70
CA THR A 15 6.54 9.47 -9.81
C THR A 15 6.40 8.81 -11.17
N ILE A 16 6.52 7.48 -11.27
CA ILE A 16 6.14 6.77 -12.50
C ILE A 16 4.61 6.89 -12.58
N PRO A 17 4.05 7.67 -13.52
CA PRO A 17 2.61 7.68 -13.70
C PRO A 17 2.22 6.24 -13.99
N ALA A 18 1.26 5.71 -13.23
CA ALA A 18 0.66 4.40 -13.43
C ALA A 18 -0.15 4.31 -14.75
N ALA A 19 0.29 5.00 -15.81
CA ALA A 19 -0.14 4.76 -17.16
C ALA A 19 0.72 3.63 -17.74
N GLY A 20 0.43 2.40 -17.31
CA GLY A 20 0.93 1.16 -17.92
C GLY A 20 2.38 0.78 -17.62
N CYS A 21 2.57 -0.07 -16.61
CA CYS A 21 3.78 -0.91 -16.48
C CYS A 21 3.93 -1.93 -17.63
N GLY A 22 3.05 -1.92 -18.64
CA GLY A 22 3.20 -2.73 -19.86
C GLY A 22 4.46 -2.44 -20.68
N LYS A 23 5.06 -1.24 -20.60
CA LYS A 23 6.27 -0.91 -21.40
C LYS A 23 7.62 -1.15 -20.72
N LEU A 24 7.64 -1.39 -19.41
CA LEU A 24 8.83 -1.95 -18.75
C LEU A 24 8.91 -3.47 -18.95
N ALA A 25 7.75 -4.12 -19.14
CA ALA A 25 7.67 -5.51 -19.58
C ALA A 25 7.99 -5.69 -21.09
N GLU A 26 7.57 -4.79 -21.98
CA GLU A 26 7.70 -4.98 -23.44
C GLU A 26 9.12 -4.77 -24.01
N LYS A 27 10.11 -4.41 -23.18
CA LYS A 27 11.54 -4.44 -23.57
C LYS A 27 12.42 -5.25 -22.62
N ALA A 28 11.81 -6.10 -21.79
CA ALA A 28 12.55 -7.05 -20.97
C ALA A 28 12.86 -8.29 -21.80
N THR A 29 14.10 -8.40 -22.25
CA THR A 29 14.64 -9.70 -22.66
C THR A 29 14.67 -10.56 -21.39
N GLU A 30 13.70 -11.49 -21.30
CA GLU A 30 13.19 -12.31 -20.17
C GLU A 30 14.17 -12.99 -19.20
N LYS A 31 15.49 -12.74 -19.25
CA LYS A 31 16.46 -13.31 -18.27
C LYS A 31 17.61 -12.39 -17.88
N ALA A 32 17.87 -11.32 -18.62
CA ALA A 32 18.98 -10.41 -18.33
C ALA A 32 18.53 -9.18 -17.53
N THR A 33 17.26 -8.78 -17.69
CA THR A 33 16.67 -7.62 -17.01
C THR A 33 16.30 -7.95 -15.56
N GLU A 34 15.81 -9.16 -15.26
CA GLU A 34 15.52 -9.57 -13.88
C GLU A 34 16.77 -9.42 -13.00
N LYS A 35 17.89 -10.06 -13.38
CA LYS A 35 19.16 -9.92 -12.65
C LYS A 35 19.73 -8.51 -12.57
N ALA A 36 19.42 -7.64 -13.53
CA ALA A 36 19.91 -6.26 -13.52
C ALA A 36 19.04 -5.38 -12.60
N THR A 37 17.73 -5.60 -12.61
CA THR A 37 16.78 -4.96 -11.70
C THR A 37 16.97 -5.46 -10.28
N GLU A 38 17.12 -6.76 -10.09
CA GLU A 38 17.47 -7.43 -8.83
C GLU A 38 18.74 -6.81 -8.27
N LYS A 39 19.84 -6.76 -9.04
CA LYS A 39 21.08 -6.13 -8.59
C LYS A 39 20.95 -4.65 -8.25
N VAL A 40 20.12 -3.89 -8.93
CA VAL A 40 19.93 -2.46 -8.61
C VAL A 40 19.14 -2.31 -7.30
N ILE A 41 18.16 -3.18 -7.05
CA ILE A 41 17.38 -3.19 -5.80
C ILE A 41 18.22 -3.76 -4.65
N GLU A 42 18.92 -4.87 -4.87
CA GLU A 42 19.90 -5.47 -3.94
C GLU A 42 20.99 -4.47 -3.60
N GLN A 43 21.62 -3.79 -4.57
CA GLN A 43 22.63 -2.76 -4.29
C GLN A 43 22.06 -1.57 -3.54
N ALA A 44 20.79 -1.18 -3.79
CA ALA A 44 20.12 -0.16 -3.00
C ALA A 44 19.87 -0.62 -1.55
N CYS A 45 19.83 -1.92 -1.30
CA CYS A 45 19.67 -2.55 0.01
C CYS A 45 20.99 -2.82 0.74
N GLU A 46 22.04 -3.24 0.03
CA GLU A 46 23.37 -3.57 0.58
C GLU A 46 24.02 -2.39 1.34
N ASP A 47 23.70 -1.14 0.96
CA ASP A 47 24.18 0.07 1.64
C ASP A 47 23.49 0.36 3.00
N GLY A 48 22.65 -0.55 3.51
CA GLY A 48 21.81 -0.32 4.69
C GLY A 48 21.43 -1.52 5.56
N GLY A 49 21.87 -2.75 5.27
CA GLY A 49 21.61 -3.95 6.09
C GLY A 49 21.24 -5.20 5.28
N ASP A 50 20.85 -6.27 5.97
CA ASP A 50 20.39 -7.53 5.36
C ASP A 50 18.98 -7.32 4.78
N CYS A 51 18.86 -7.43 3.45
CA CYS A 51 17.59 -7.41 2.73
C CYS A 51 17.52 -8.61 1.81
N GLU A 52 16.35 -9.23 1.74
CA GLU A 52 16.02 -10.28 0.78
C GLU A 52 15.06 -9.70 -0.25
N VAL A 53 15.39 -9.87 -1.54
CA VAL A 53 14.56 -9.40 -2.66
C VAL A 53 14.16 -10.63 -3.47
N ASP A 54 12.87 -10.83 -3.66
CA ASP A 54 12.31 -11.84 -4.54
C ASP A 54 11.59 -11.13 -5.69
N LEU A 55 12.00 -11.43 -6.93
CA LEU A 55 11.36 -10.90 -8.13
C LEU A 55 10.64 -12.01 -8.86
N SER A 56 9.40 -11.73 -9.24
CA SER A 56 8.59 -12.59 -10.09
C SER A 56 8.09 -11.81 -11.31
N LYS A 57 7.50 -12.52 -12.27
CA LYS A 57 6.87 -11.92 -13.45
C LYS A 57 5.69 -10.98 -13.10
N ASP A 58 5.04 -11.24 -11.96
CA ASP A 58 3.79 -10.57 -11.55
C ASP A 58 4.04 -9.48 -10.48
N GLY A 59 5.25 -9.43 -9.90
CA GLY A 59 5.57 -8.50 -8.83
C GLY A 59 6.94 -8.72 -8.17
N ALA A 60 7.19 -7.96 -7.11
CA ALA A 60 8.41 -8.00 -6.32
C ALA A 60 8.07 -8.03 -4.82
N THR A 61 8.80 -8.83 -4.06
CA THR A 61 8.78 -8.84 -2.59
C THR A 61 10.14 -8.41 -2.06
N VAL A 62 10.14 -7.56 -1.05
CA VAL A 62 11.33 -7.05 -0.38
C VAL A 62 11.16 -7.25 1.12
N LYS A 63 12.04 -8.02 1.73
CA LYS A 63 12.12 -8.19 3.19
C LYS A 63 13.35 -7.49 3.73
N ARG A 64 13.19 -6.83 4.87
CA ARG A 64 14.27 -6.16 5.60
C ARG A 64 14.00 -6.26 7.09
N GLY A 65 14.81 -7.05 7.80
CA GLY A 65 14.54 -7.36 9.20
C GLY A 65 13.13 -7.95 9.34
N ASP A 66 12.33 -7.37 10.24
CA ASP A 66 10.95 -7.79 10.50
C ASP A 66 9.91 -7.01 9.67
N THR A 67 10.33 -6.45 8.52
CA THR A 67 9.45 -5.76 7.59
C THR A 67 9.44 -6.45 6.23
N GLU A 68 8.26 -6.80 5.74
CA GLU A 68 8.02 -7.34 4.41
C GLU A 68 7.18 -6.37 3.58
N MET A 69 7.58 -6.14 2.33
CA MET A 69 6.88 -5.29 1.38
C MET A 69 6.67 -6.06 0.08
N SER A 70 5.46 -6.05 -0.47
CA SER A 70 5.14 -6.66 -1.76
C SER A 70 4.54 -5.62 -2.71
N PHE A 71 4.89 -5.70 -4.00
CA PHE A 71 4.46 -4.80 -5.06
C PHE A 71 4.10 -5.62 -6.30
N GLY A 72 3.02 -5.32 -6.99
CA GLY A 72 2.66 -6.03 -8.23
C GLY A 72 1.20 -5.87 -8.62
N GLU A 73 0.86 -6.22 -9.86
CA GLU A 73 -0.55 -6.42 -10.20
C GLU A 73 -0.99 -7.72 -9.52
N ASN A 74 -1.86 -7.60 -8.50
CA ASN A 74 -2.37 -8.69 -7.66
C ASN A 74 -1.41 -9.17 -6.56
N ALA A 75 -0.84 -8.25 -5.78
CA ALA A 75 -0.08 -8.60 -4.59
C ALA A 75 -0.98 -9.29 -3.54
N ASP A 76 -0.44 -10.29 -2.85
CA ASP A 76 -1.12 -10.95 -1.75
C ASP A 76 -1.27 -10.01 -0.54
N TYR A 77 -2.38 -10.19 0.20
CA TYR A 77 -2.52 -9.58 1.51
C TYR A 77 -1.46 -10.17 2.46
N PRO A 78 -0.84 -9.33 3.32
CA PRO A 78 0.17 -9.81 4.25
C PRO A 78 -0.44 -10.73 5.30
N ASP A 79 0.36 -11.66 5.81
CA ASP A 79 -0.07 -12.61 6.85
C ASP A 79 -0.60 -11.88 8.08
N GLY A 80 -1.75 -12.34 8.59
CA GLY A 80 -2.41 -11.72 9.75
C GLY A 80 -3.21 -10.45 9.44
N TYR A 81 -3.26 -10.00 8.17
CA TYR A 81 -4.12 -8.88 7.78
C TYR A 81 -5.60 -9.25 8.00
N PRO A 82 -6.41 -8.38 8.65
CA PRO A 82 -7.77 -8.73 9.02
C PRO A 82 -8.69 -8.88 7.81
N ASP A 83 -9.43 -9.99 7.74
CA ASP A 83 -10.32 -10.29 6.61
C ASP A 83 -11.40 -9.21 6.40
N TYR A 84 -11.92 -8.63 7.48
CA TYR A 84 -12.95 -7.57 7.41
C TYR A 84 -12.42 -6.23 6.86
N LEU A 85 -11.10 -6.11 6.64
CA LEU A 85 -10.45 -4.97 5.98
C LEU A 85 -9.98 -5.31 4.56
N LYS A 86 -10.32 -6.49 4.04
CA LYS A 86 -10.11 -6.86 2.64
C LYS A 86 -11.28 -6.33 1.83
N LEU A 87 -10.99 -5.76 0.66
CA LEU A 87 -12.03 -5.30 -0.24
C LEU A 87 -12.38 -6.44 -1.21
N ASP A 88 -13.63 -6.92 -1.14
CA ASP A 88 -14.12 -8.01 -1.98
C ASP A 88 -13.98 -7.69 -3.47
N GLY A 89 -13.46 -8.64 -4.25
CA GLY A 89 -13.26 -8.47 -5.70
C GLY A 89 -12.03 -7.67 -6.08
N PHE A 90 -11.26 -7.17 -5.10
CA PHE A 90 -10.04 -6.41 -5.35
C PHE A 90 -8.81 -7.05 -4.72
N THR A 91 -7.72 -7.02 -5.47
CA THR A 91 -6.40 -7.42 -5.01
C THR A 91 -5.53 -6.19 -4.77
N PRO A 92 -4.72 -6.18 -3.70
CA PRO A 92 -3.73 -5.13 -3.48
C PRO A 92 -2.77 -4.98 -4.67
N THR A 93 -2.28 -3.76 -4.83
CA THR A 93 -1.15 -3.44 -5.70
C THR A 93 0.16 -3.26 -4.93
N GLN A 94 0.03 -3.02 -3.62
CA GLN A 94 1.14 -2.92 -2.68
C GLN A 94 0.68 -3.36 -1.30
N THR A 95 1.52 -4.11 -0.60
CA THR A 95 1.33 -4.45 0.81
C THR A 95 2.62 -4.28 1.59
N ILE A 96 2.48 -3.92 2.87
CA ILE A 96 3.58 -3.78 3.82
C ILE A 96 3.12 -4.40 5.13
N ARG A 97 3.95 -5.26 5.71
CA ARG A 97 3.88 -5.70 7.11
C ARG A 97 5.17 -5.31 7.80
N SER A 98 5.08 -4.67 8.96
CA SER A 98 6.23 -4.36 9.81
C SER A 98 5.93 -4.77 11.24
N ASP A 99 6.63 -5.77 11.79
CA ASP A 99 6.44 -6.22 13.18
C ASP A 99 7.21 -5.35 14.21
N ASP A 100 8.23 -4.62 13.77
CA ASP A 100 9.15 -3.86 14.62
C ASP A 100 8.96 -2.33 14.54
N GLY A 101 8.00 -1.88 13.74
CA GLY A 101 7.76 -0.46 13.46
C GLY A 101 8.81 0.21 12.59
N SER A 102 9.62 -0.56 11.85
CA SER A 102 10.53 -0.05 10.83
C SER A 102 9.82 0.50 9.57
N GLY A 103 8.49 0.50 9.54
CA GLY A 103 7.64 1.09 8.50
C GLY A 103 7.75 2.62 8.36
N SER A 104 7.09 3.17 7.34
CA SER A 104 7.19 4.58 6.91
C SER A 104 6.83 5.63 7.97
N ASP A 105 6.14 5.23 9.03
CA ASP A 105 5.61 6.06 10.12
C ASP A 105 6.16 5.67 11.50
N GLY A 106 7.03 4.66 11.60
CA GLY A 106 7.66 4.26 12.87
C GLY A 106 6.80 3.37 13.77
N ALA A 107 5.59 3.00 13.34
CA ALA A 107 4.68 2.12 14.09
C ALA A 107 4.63 0.74 13.42
N GLY A 108 4.69 -0.33 14.23
CA GLY A 108 4.42 -1.67 13.72
C GLY A 108 3.00 -1.71 13.16
N GLY A 109 2.75 -2.53 12.14
CA GLY A 109 1.43 -2.60 11.54
C GLY A 109 1.38 -3.11 10.10
N PHE A 110 0.30 -2.74 9.43
CA PHE A 110 -0.01 -3.10 8.05
C PHE A 110 -0.26 -1.85 7.21
N VAL A 111 0.21 -1.86 5.97
CA VAL A 111 -0.22 -0.91 4.94
C VAL A 111 -0.63 -1.68 3.71
N VAL A 112 -1.85 -1.49 3.23
CA VAL A 112 -2.37 -2.14 2.03
C VAL A 112 -2.90 -1.07 1.08
N THR A 113 -2.43 -1.10 -0.15
CA THR A 113 -2.84 -0.17 -1.21
C THR A 113 -3.53 -0.95 -2.32
N THR A 114 -4.73 -0.51 -2.68
CA THR A 114 -5.59 -1.14 -3.69
C THR A 114 -6.02 -0.09 -4.71
N MET A 115 -5.92 -0.44 -6.00
CA MET A 115 -6.50 0.36 -7.08
C MET A 115 -7.96 -0.03 -7.24
N VAL A 116 -8.87 0.93 -7.15
CA VAL A 116 -10.32 0.70 -7.27
C VAL A 116 -10.90 1.51 -8.42
N ASN A 117 -11.97 1.03 -9.05
CA ASN A 117 -12.64 1.71 -10.15
C ASN A 117 -14.14 1.93 -9.84
N PRO A 118 -14.56 3.10 -9.36
CA PRO A 118 -15.96 3.40 -9.02
C PRO A 118 -16.93 3.25 -10.20
N ASP A 119 -16.46 3.40 -11.44
CA ASP A 119 -17.30 3.24 -12.65
C ASP A 119 -17.54 1.76 -13.02
N ALA A 120 -16.84 0.81 -12.38
CA ALA A 120 -17.03 -0.63 -12.58
C ALA A 120 -18.23 -1.21 -11.80
N GLY A 121 -18.98 -0.37 -11.08
CA GLY A 121 -20.15 -0.76 -10.30
C GLY A 121 -19.89 -0.89 -8.80
N ASP A 122 -18.70 -0.49 -8.35
CA ASP A 122 -18.31 -0.56 -6.95
C ASP A 122 -18.92 0.62 -6.19
N ALA A 123 -19.73 0.30 -5.17
CA ALA A 123 -20.17 1.28 -4.19
C ALA A 123 -18.96 2.02 -3.61
N ASP A 124 -19.16 3.26 -3.16
CA ASP A 124 -18.14 4.08 -2.49
C ASP A 124 -17.24 3.21 -1.59
N SER A 125 -16.03 2.88 -2.08
CA SER A 125 -15.21 1.81 -1.50
C SER A 125 -14.75 2.17 -0.09
N LEU A 126 -14.66 3.46 0.21
CA LEU A 126 -14.40 3.97 1.55
C LEU A 126 -15.59 3.65 2.47
N ALA A 127 -16.81 3.97 2.04
CA ALA A 127 -18.01 3.71 2.83
C ALA A 127 -18.26 2.20 3.01
N ALA A 128 -18.06 1.41 1.96
CA ALA A 128 -18.21 -0.04 1.99
C ALA A 128 -17.23 -0.69 2.98
N LEU A 129 -15.95 -0.30 2.93
CA LEU A 129 -14.94 -0.85 3.84
C LEU A 129 -15.14 -0.37 5.28
N SER A 130 -15.54 0.90 5.46
CA SER A 130 -15.86 1.44 6.79
C SER A 130 -17.04 0.71 7.43
N GLY A 131 -18.11 0.45 6.66
CA GLY A 131 -19.27 -0.31 7.13
C GLY A 131 -18.92 -1.74 7.54
N GLN A 132 -18.11 -2.44 6.74
CA GLN A 132 -17.60 -3.78 7.08
C GLN A 132 -16.77 -3.77 8.36
N ALA A 133 -15.92 -2.76 8.53
CA ALA A 133 -15.12 -2.61 9.74
C ALA A 133 -16.00 -2.32 10.98
N GLU A 134 -17.04 -1.49 10.84
CA GLU A 134 -18.01 -1.23 11.92
C GLU A 134 -18.79 -2.49 12.31
N GLU A 135 -19.23 -3.31 11.35
CA GLU A 135 -19.87 -4.61 11.60
C GLU A 135 -18.93 -5.59 12.33
N ALA A 136 -17.62 -5.48 12.09
CA ALA A 136 -16.58 -6.23 12.78
C ALA A 136 -16.23 -5.66 14.18
N GLY A 137 -16.88 -4.58 14.61
CA GLY A 137 -16.72 -3.98 15.94
C GLY A 137 -15.71 -2.83 16.01
N CYS A 138 -15.32 -2.26 14.87
CA CYS A 138 -14.60 -0.98 14.85
C CYS A 138 -15.54 0.18 15.16
N THR A 139 -15.01 1.24 15.75
CA THR A 139 -15.76 2.47 16.06
C THR A 139 -15.16 3.67 15.34
N PRO A 140 -15.94 4.48 14.61
CA PRO A 140 -15.44 5.69 13.97
C PRO A 140 -14.90 6.71 14.95
N ASP A 141 -13.79 7.34 14.59
CA ASP A 141 -13.20 8.45 15.34
C ASP A 141 -13.89 9.77 14.94
N GLY A 142 -14.29 10.57 15.93
CA GLY A 142 -15.19 11.72 15.77
C GLY A 142 -14.66 12.92 14.98
N ASP A 143 -13.40 12.91 14.53
CA ASP A 143 -12.77 14.02 13.79
C ASP A 143 -12.78 13.84 12.26
N THR A 144 -13.35 12.74 11.77
CA THR A 144 -13.27 12.34 10.36
C THR A 144 -13.96 13.35 9.42
N ASP A 145 -15.14 13.86 9.78
CA ASP A 145 -15.92 14.78 8.93
C ASP A 145 -15.21 16.13 8.70
N SER A 146 -14.60 16.68 9.76
CA SER A 146 -13.84 17.94 9.66
C SER A 146 -12.58 17.78 8.80
N LEU A 147 -11.97 16.60 8.83
CA LEU A 147 -10.83 16.27 7.98
C LEU A 147 -11.29 16.18 6.52
N ASN A 148 -12.35 15.44 6.24
CA ASN A 148 -12.88 15.26 4.89
C ASN A 148 -13.31 16.58 4.24
N ALA A 149 -13.89 17.51 5.00
CA ALA A 149 -14.22 18.85 4.51
C ALA A 149 -12.99 19.65 4.02
N LYS A 150 -11.78 19.33 4.51
CA LYS A 150 -10.53 19.96 4.07
C LYS A 150 -9.84 19.18 2.95
N LEU A 151 -10.06 17.87 2.88
CA LEU A 151 -9.43 16.98 1.92
C LEU A 151 -10.22 16.86 0.61
N SER A 152 -11.52 17.15 0.62
CA SER A 152 -12.41 17.05 -0.53
C SER A 152 -11.92 17.87 -1.73
N ASP A 153 -11.40 19.08 -1.50
CA ASP A 153 -10.87 19.97 -2.55
C ASP A 153 -9.63 19.39 -3.25
N MET A 154 -9.00 18.39 -2.64
CA MET A 154 -7.85 17.66 -3.19
C MET A 154 -8.24 16.30 -3.79
N GLY A 155 -9.55 16.00 -3.91
CA GLY A 155 -10.03 14.69 -4.38
C GLY A 155 -9.65 13.56 -3.43
N MET A 156 -9.70 13.82 -2.12
CA MET A 156 -9.34 12.85 -1.09
C MET A 156 -10.43 12.74 -0.04
N SER A 157 -10.67 11.52 0.44
CA SER A 157 -11.51 11.21 1.56
C SER A 157 -10.82 10.20 2.48
N THR A 158 -11.20 10.19 3.75
CA THR A 158 -10.61 9.31 4.77
C THR A 158 -11.64 8.91 5.81
N ALA A 159 -11.41 7.77 6.43
CA ALA A 159 -12.06 7.32 7.64
C ALA A 159 -11.00 6.91 8.67
N ARG A 160 -11.19 7.28 9.93
CA ARG A 160 -10.37 6.80 11.05
C ARG A 160 -11.24 6.00 11.99
N LEU A 161 -10.78 4.82 12.35
CA LEU A 161 -11.51 3.85 13.13
C LEU A 161 -10.62 3.32 14.25
N THR A 162 -11.19 3.15 15.43
CA THR A 162 -10.59 2.34 16.49
C THR A 162 -11.12 0.91 16.39
N CYS A 163 -10.26 -0.06 16.09
CA CYS A 163 -10.63 -1.46 15.88
C CYS A 163 -10.08 -2.42 16.96
N PRO A 164 -10.59 -3.67 17.04
CA PRO A 164 -10.01 -4.71 17.90
C PRO A 164 -8.53 -4.99 17.62
N VAL A 165 -8.09 -4.82 16.37
CA VAL A 165 -6.70 -5.01 15.93
C VAL A 165 -5.79 -3.81 16.22
N GLY A 166 -6.35 -2.61 16.38
CA GLY A 166 -5.60 -1.37 16.55
C GLY A 166 -6.29 -0.17 15.89
N PRO A 167 -5.67 1.02 15.92
CA PRO A 167 -6.10 2.16 15.12
C PRO A 167 -6.00 1.84 13.63
N VAL A 168 -7.07 2.13 12.88
CA VAL A 168 -7.16 1.90 11.43
C VAL A 168 -7.46 3.22 10.73
N GLY A 169 -6.67 3.54 9.72
CA GLY A 169 -6.92 4.62 8.78
C GLY A 169 -7.28 4.05 7.42
N ILE A 170 -8.36 4.53 6.83
CA ILE A 170 -8.74 4.25 5.44
C ILE A 170 -8.68 5.59 4.70
N SER A 171 -8.00 5.64 3.56
CA SER A 171 -7.89 6.84 2.73
C SER A 171 -8.17 6.48 1.30
N LEU A 172 -9.00 7.29 0.63
CA LEU A 172 -9.31 7.16 -0.78
C LEU A 172 -8.85 8.44 -1.48
N ARG A 173 -8.17 8.29 -2.61
CA ARG A 173 -7.66 9.41 -3.40
C ARG A 173 -8.01 9.23 -4.86
N ASP A 174 -8.64 10.25 -5.44
CA ASP A 174 -8.92 10.32 -6.86
C ASP A 174 -7.61 10.40 -7.66
N ARG A 175 -7.49 9.57 -8.70
CA ARG A 175 -6.45 9.69 -9.72
C ARG A 175 -7.02 10.25 -11.02
N GLN A 176 -6.13 10.64 -11.94
CA GLN A 176 -6.56 11.05 -13.27
C GLN A 176 -7.19 9.86 -14.01
N GLY A 177 -8.46 9.98 -14.37
CA GLY A 177 -9.25 8.89 -14.97
C GLY A 177 -10.46 8.55 -14.10
N SER A 178 -10.96 7.32 -14.22
CA SER A 178 -11.98 6.78 -13.30
C SER A 178 -11.35 6.10 -12.08
N GLU A 179 -10.07 5.75 -12.10
CA GLU A 179 -9.43 4.99 -11.02
C GLU A 179 -9.18 5.82 -9.75
N GLN A 180 -9.33 5.18 -8.61
CA GLN A 180 -9.03 5.72 -7.28
C GLN A 180 -8.01 4.83 -6.57
N LEU A 181 -7.21 5.45 -5.70
CA LEU A 181 -6.25 4.76 -4.85
C LEU A 181 -6.84 4.64 -3.44
N LEU A 182 -7.14 3.41 -3.01
CA LEU A 182 -7.56 3.10 -1.65
C LEU A 182 -6.34 2.63 -0.85
N LEU A 183 -6.11 3.26 0.30
CA LEU A 183 -5.04 2.95 1.24
C LEU A 183 -5.66 2.58 2.59
N VAL A 184 -5.29 1.43 3.13
CA VAL A 184 -5.64 1.00 4.49
C VAL A 184 -4.36 0.89 5.30
N SER A 185 -4.28 1.62 6.41
CA SER A 185 -3.18 1.56 7.36
C SER A 185 -3.70 1.07 8.72
N ILE A 186 -3.07 0.05 9.27
CA ILE A 186 -3.35 -0.47 10.60
C ILE A 186 -2.09 -0.26 11.43
N HIS A 187 -2.21 0.38 12.58
CA HIS A 187 -1.12 0.51 13.53
C HIS A 187 -1.30 -0.49 14.67
N ASP A 188 -0.22 -1.11 15.11
CA ASP A 188 -0.21 -1.96 16.30
C ASP A 188 -0.63 -1.14 17.54
N LYS A 189 -1.29 -1.80 18.48
CA LYS A 189 -1.66 -1.18 19.76
C LYS A 189 -0.41 -0.96 20.60
N GLU A 190 -0.19 0.27 21.07
CA GLU A 190 0.83 0.60 22.08
C GLU A 190 0.67 -0.21 23.38
#